data_AF-A0A8H3N655-F1
#
_entry.id   AF-A0A8H3N655-F1
#
_cell.length_a   1.000
_cell.length_b   1.000
_cell.length_c   1.000
_cell.angle_alpha   90.00
_cell.angle_beta   90.00
_cell.angle_gamma   90.00
#
_symmetry.space_group_name_H-M   'P 1'
#
loop_
_entity.id
_entity.type
_entity.pdbx_description
1 polymer ?
#
loop_
_entity_poly.entity_id
_entity_poly.type
_entity_poly.pdbx_seq_one_letter_code
_entity_poly.pdbx_strand_id
1 'polypeptide(L)'
;MDQASASHHRQPFRRLQWKRDFAIRQVTLYHGQDNRLKCPPGGSMIDEFLTCYSLDFIPPRRYELLRRFLERTGARSFPEAIRSFPTDKRILAMIDDRCDPCVSVSLPSGTRFLPLRQWESDGYMQRPPEGLHIHVYGADAETLHINLQKNRKGVAERRIVYIANLTPLMTLALISAVAYFHLPELRSFLSRHVAFESYMGISQDRGFVLEFHLPYYALRPDRPDLRDSRGLRKHRYFRPPGEEKQDCIYESQLSLIVFGVDDFFWTAYFCEDTYFSNQDLVANCLQDEVDGPSLGRRMHKFPIWDPRYYFLSILATRTGQITLEWTVLVQSLESVLDRHGEIDQENLNMFLENDPTLKKTKEYTWILCTLRRLRNGLARVIAALIAFDNNNTVYFDLDADGPLQDKFRHYFTQVRQDTAELEALRMILEQRIEIMEKMSGVLVNASSLAESITATRQGNNIRLLTYITIVCCPPNKIITELRLFQDLSTCDSRDGLPILRLSSAILAGIPEH
;
A
#
# COMPACT_ATOMS: atom_id res chain seq x y z
N MET A 1 35.95 -25.97 -46.00
CA MET A 1 34.74 -26.17 -45.16
C MET A 1 35.19 -25.97 -43.73
N ASP A 2 35.27 -24.70 -43.33
CA ASP A 2 35.76 -24.29 -42.01
C ASP A 2 34.58 -24.06 -41.08
N GLN A 3 34.56 -24.79 -39.97
CA GLN A 3 33.66 -24.56 -38.85
C GLN A 3 34.21 -23.43 -37.99
N ALA A 4 33.56 -22.28 -38.01
CA ALA A 4 33.79 -21.20 -37.05
C ALA A 4 32.88 -21.40 -35.83
N SER A 5 33.51 -21.69 -34.69
CA SER A 5 32.89 -21.74 -33.37
C SER A 5 32.53 -20.33 -32.89
N ALA A 6 31.25 -20.08 -32.66
CA ALA A 6 30.76 -18.85 -32.04
C ALA A 6 31.08 -18.89 -30.53
N SER A 7 32.14 -18.21 -30.12
CA SER A 7 32.38 -17.89 -28.72
C SER A 7 31.46 -16.75 -28.30
N HIS A 8 30.44 -17.08 -27.49
CA HIS A 8 29.68 -16.06 -26.77
C HIS A 8 30.62 -15.38 -25.76
N HIS A 9 31.11 -14.19 -26.11
CA HIS A 9 31.68 -13.27 -25.14
C HIS A 9 30.61 -12.86 -24.13
N ARG A 10 30.58 -13.55 -22.98
CA ARG A 10 30.01 -13.00 -21.74
C ARG A 10 30.73 -11.70 -21.44
N GLN A 11 30.01 -10.57 -21.51
CA GLN A 11 30.54 -9.30 -21.02
C GLN A 11 30.91 -9.45 -19.54
N PRO A 12 32.06 -8.93 -19.09
CA PRO A 12 32.55 -9.15 -17.75
C PRO A 12 31.69 -8.38 -16.73
N PHE A 13 31.33 -9.06 -15.64
CA PHE A 13 30.58 -8.62 -14.45
C PHE A 13 31.12 -7.37 -13.71
N ARG A 14 32.10 -6.63 -14.26
CA ARG A 14 32.76 -5.49 -13.60
C ARG A 14 31.91 -4.20 -13.52
N ARG A 15 30.68 -4.16 -14.06
CA ARG A 15 29.81 -2.97 -14.04
C ARG A 15 28.83 -2.90 -12.86
N LEU A 16 28.73 -3.93 -12.02
CA LEU A 16 27.70 -4.03 -10.98
C LEU A 16 28.19 -3.68 -9.56
N GLN A 17 29.44 -3.21 -9.41
CA GLN A 17 29.97 -2.76 -8.11
C GLN A 17 29.61 -1.29 -7.84
N TRP A 18 29.66 -0.88 -6.57
CA TRP A 18 29.57 0.54 -6.22
C TRP A 18 30.71 1.31 -6.90
N LYS A 19 30.38 2.38 -7.61
CA LYS A 19 31.37 3.17 -8.34
C LYS A 19 32.35 3.79 -7.35
N ARG A 20 33.64 3.49 -7.54
CA ARG A 20 34.73 4.03 -6.71
C ARG A 20 34.82 5.56 -6.79
N ASP A 21 34.34 6.15 -7.89
CA ASP A 21 34.31 7.61 -8.07
C ASP A 21 33.40 8.30 -7.04
N PHE A 22 32.46 7.60 -6.41
CA PHE A 22 31.63 8.15 -5.32
C PHE A 22 32.40 8.32 -4.01
N ALA A 23 33.52 7.60 -3.83
CA ALA A 23 34.38 7.77 -2.66
C ALA A 23 35.25 9.03 -2.71
N ILE A 24 35.21 9.79 -3.81
CA ILE A 24 35.96 11.02 -4.03
C ILE A 24 34.98 12.19 -4.11
N ARG A 25 35.26 13.30 -3.40
CA ARG A 25 34.44 14.52 -3.42
C ARG A 25 34.43 15.16 -4.81
N GLN A 26 33.27 15.23 -5.44
CA GLN A 26 33.05 15.80 -6.78
C GLN A 26 32.56 17.25 -6.68
N VAL A 27 33.36 18.12 -6.06
CA VAL A 27 33.00 19.52 -5.73
C VAL A 27 32.52 20.33 -6.95
N THR A 28 33.05 20.02 -8.14
CA THR A 28 32.63 20.67 -9.40
C THR A 28 31.16 20.40 -9.74
N LEU A 29 30.65 19.22 -9.38
CA LEU A 29 29.25 18.84 -9.62
C LEU A 29 28.27 19.42 -8.59
N TYR A 30 28.77 19.91 -7.45
CA TYR A 30 27.90 20.45 -6.39
C TYR A 30 27.16 21.70 -6.86
N HIS A 31 27.76 22.48 -7.77
CA HIS A 31 27.11 23.63 -8.40
C HIS A 31 25.85 23.25 -9.19
N GLY A 32 25.83 22.06 -9.79
CA GLY A 32 24.66 21.56 -10.53
C GLY A 32 23.50 21.14 -9.63
N GLN A 33 23.74 20.93 -8.33
CA GLN A 33 22.71 20.49 -7.37
C GLN A 33 21.68 21.57 -7.04
N ASP A 34 22.04 22.84 -7.25
CA ASP A 34 21.11 23.97 -7.08
C ASP A 34 20.38 24.34 -8.38
N ASN A 35 20.65 23.66 -9.50
CA ASN A 35 19.91 23.89 -10.74
C ASN A 35 18.52 23.24 -10.65
N ARG A 36 17.50 24.01 -10.30
CA ARG A 36 16.13 23.54 -10.06
C ARG A 36 15.24 23.63 -11.29
N LEU A 37 14.05 23.04 -11.20
CA LEU A 37 13.00 23.15 -12.20
C LEU A 37 12.64 24.63 -12.46
N LYS A 38 12.78 25.06 -13.71
CA LYS A 38 12.36 26.40 -14.16
C LYS A 38 11.14 26.24 -15.04
N CYS A 39 10.04 26.88 -14.66
CA CYS A 39 8.82 26.86 -15.45
C CYS A 39 8.81 28.05 -16.43
N PRO A 40 8.40 27.85 -17.69
CA PRO A 40 8.20 28.96 -18.61
C PRO A 40 7.06 29.88 -18.11
N PRO A 41 7.03 31.16 -18.53
CA PRO A 41 5.98 32.09 -18.15
C PRO A 41 4.59 31.55 -18.51
N GLY A 42 3.70 31.43 -17.53
CA GLY A 42 2.35 30.88 -17.71
C GLY A 42 2.25 29.34 -17.76
N GLY A 43 3.38 28.64 -17.75
CA GLY A 43 3.46 27.18 -17.69
C GLY A 43 3.12 26.60 -16.32
N SER A 44 2.77 25.31 -16.30
CA SER A 44 2.48 24.56 -15.09
C SER A 44 3.71 23.78 -14.62
N MET A 45 4.08 23.96 -13.36
CA MET A 45 5.15 23.18 -12.72
C MET A 45 4.84 21.69 -12.73
N ILE A 46 3.56 21.33 -12.58
CA ILE A 46 3.11 19.94 -12.60
C ILE A 46 3.36 19.35 -13.99
N ASP A 47 3.01 20.08 -15.05
CA ASP A 47 3.21 19.58 -16.42
C ASP A 47 4.69 19.45 -16.74
N GLU A 48 5.49 20.47 -16.46
CA GLU A 48 6.94 20.43 -16.70
C GLU A 48 7.60 19.28 -15.93
N PHE A 49 7.21 19.07 -14.67
CA PHE A 49 7.71 17.95 -13.87
C PHE A 49 7.35 16.59 -14.47
N LEU A 50 6.11 16.43 -14.95
CA LEU A 50 5.63 15.17 -15.49
C LEU A 50 6.15 14.87 -16.90
N THR A 51 6.56 15.90 -17.67
CA THR A 51 7.13 15.74 -19.02
C THR A 51 8.66 15.73 -19.04
N CYS A 52 9.32 16.25 -18.00
CA CYS A 52 10.78 16.35 -17.94
C CYS A 52 11.48 14.99 -18.17
N TYR A 53 12.45 14.95 -19.08
CA TYR A 53 13.14 13.72 -19.51
C TYR A 53 12.20 12.55 -19.88
N SER A 54 10.96 12.83 -20.31
CA SER A 54 10.07 11.78 -20.80
C SER A 54 10.61 11.24 -22.11
N LEU A 55 10.94 9.95 -22.15
CA LEU A 55 11.19 9.25 -23.41
C LEU A 55 9.85 9.05 -24.14
N ASP A 56 9.85 9.11 -25.47
CA ASP A 56 8.64 8.92 -26.29
C ASP A 56 7.97 7.55 -26.09
N PHE A 57 8.66 6.61 -25.46
CA PHE A 57 8.19 5.25 -25.16
C PHE A 57 7.52 5.09 -23.79
N ILE A 58 7.40 6.14 -22.98
CA ILE A 58 6.70 6.02 -21.70
C ILE A 58 5.21 5.75 -21.96
N PRO A 59 4.63 4.67 -21.39
CA PRO A 59 3.22 4.38 -21.60
C PRO A 59 2.34 5.57 -21.23
N PRO A 60 1.32 5.90 -22.06
CA PRO A 60 0.41 6.98 -21.73
C PRO A 60 -0.25 6.71 -20.37
N ARG A 61 -0.46 7.77 -19.59
CA ARG A 61 -1.08 7.74 -18.25
C ARG A 61 -0.27 7.07 -17.13
N ARG A 62 1.00 6.74 -17.33
CA ARG A 62 1.86 6.17 -16.27
C ARG A 62 1.81 6.97 -14.95
N TYR A 63 1.80 8.29 -15.04
CA TYR A 63 1.81 9.19 -13.87
C TYR A 63 0.44 9.83 -13.59
N GLU A 64 -0.66 9.26 -14.07
CA GLU A 64 -2.01 9.82 -13.94
C GLU A 64 -2.46 9.97 -12.48
N LEU A 65 -2.15 8.99 -11.63
CA LEU A 65 -2.49 9.07 -10.20
C LEU A 65 -1.71 10.19 -9.50
N LEU A 66 -0.42 10.32 -9.82
CA LEU A 66 0.42 11.40 -9.29
C LEU A 66 -0.07 12.77 -9.79
N ARG A 67 -0.43 12.88 -11.07
CA ARG A 67 -1.02 14.09 -11.65
C ARG A 67 -2.27 14.51 -10.87
N ARG A 68 -3.24 13.61 -10.72
CA ARG A 68 -4.48 13.88 -9.97
C ARG A 68 -4.19 14.29 -8.53
N PHE A 69 -3.21 13.67 -7.90
CA PHE A 69 -2.80 14.03 -6.54
C PHE A 69 -2.25 15.45 -6.45
N LEU A 70 -1.41 15.87 -7.39
CA LEU A 70 -0.83 17.22 -7.44
C LEU A 70 -1.88 18.29 -7.83
N GLU A 71 -2.75 17.98 -8.79
CA GLU A 71 -3.79 18.89 -9.29
C GLU A 71 -4.84 19.24 -8.22
N ARG A 72 -4.93 18.48 -7.12
CA ARG A 72 -5.77 18.86 -5.96
C ARG A 72 -5.40 20.20 -5.35
N THR A 73 -4.17 20.67 -5.54
CA THR A 73 -3.78 22.02 -5.09
C THR A 73 -4.48 23.13 -5.88
N GLY A 74 -5.02 22.81 -7.06
CA GLY A 74 -5.69 23.76 -7.94
C GLY A 74 -4.77 24.83 -8.52
N ALA A 75 -3.45 24.69 -8.38
CA ALA A 75 -2.48 25.71 -8.69
C ALA A 75 -1.41 25.21 -9.66
N ARG A 76 -0.84 26.14 -10.43
CA ARG A 76 0.20 25.85 -11.43
C ARG A 76 1.60 25.87 -10.84
N SER A 77 1.76 26.49 -9.67
CA SER A 77 3.04 26.65 -9.00
C SER A 77 2.88 26.61 -7.48
N PHE A 78 3.96 26.37 -6.75
CA PHE A 78 3.93 26.38 -5.28
C PHE A 78 3.46 27.74 -4.68
N PRO A 79 3.97 28.92 -5.12
CA PRO A 79 3.53 30.21 -4.57
C PRO A 79 2.06 30.55 -4.82
N GLU A 80 1.46 29.96 -5.84
CA GLU A 80 0.02 30.03 -6.09
C GLU A 80 -0.73 29.04 -5.19
N ALA A 81 -0.24 27.80 -5.10
CA ALA A 81 -0.83 26.73 -4.30
C ALA A 81 -0.99 27.10 -2.83
N ILE A 82 0.01 27.77 -2.24
CA ILE A 82 -0.04 28.19 -0.84
C ILE A 82 -1.13 29.23 -0.56
N ARG A 83 -1.53 30.02 -1.57
CA ARG A 83 -2.60 31.04 -1.44
C ARG A 83 -3.99 30.45 -1.67
N SER A 84 -4.10 29.45 -2.54
CA SER A 84 -5.38 28.88 -2.95
C SER A 84 -5.79 27.63 -2.17
N PHE A 85 -4.81 26.84 -1.71
CA PHE A 85 -5.05 25.55 -1.05
C PHE A 85 -4.99 25.71 0.48
N PRO A 86 -5.89 25.09 1.25
CA PRO A 86 -5.82 25.12 2.70
C PRO A 86 -4.45 24.62 3.20
N THR A 87 -3.71 25.51 3.86
CA THR A 87 -2.40 25.18 4.42
C THR A 87 -2.57 24.34 5.68
N ASP A 88 -2.05 23.11 5.66
CA ASP A 88 -1.87 22.32 6.87
C ASP A 88 -0.73 22.96 7.68
N LYS A 89 -1.07 23.59 8.80
CA LYS A 89 -0.13 24.28 9.68
C LYS A 89 0.62 23.34 10.63
N ARG A 90 0.34 22.02 10.57
CA ARG A 90 1.05 21.04 11.37
C ARG A 90 2.49 20.90 10.87
N ILE A 91 3.39 20.59 11.79
CA ILE A 91 4.77 20.27 11.49
C ILE A 91 4.80 18.84 10.95
N LEU A 92 4.75 18.71 9.63
CA LEU A 92 4.69 17.39 8.97
C LEU A 92 6.05 16.95 8.44
N ALA A 93 7.04 17.84 8.41
CA ALA A 93 8.39 17.50 7.96
C ALA A 93 9.44 17.83 9.03
N MET A 94 10.48 17.01 9.11
CA MET A 94 11.72 17.29 9.83
C MET A 94 12.86 17.30 8.83
N ILE A 95 13.69 18.34 8.89
CA ILE A 95 14.89 18.48 8.06
C ILE A 95 16.11 18.35 8.95
N ASP A 96 17.10 17.59 8.49
CA ASP A 96 18.44 17.46 9.08
C ASP A 96 19.50 17.77 8.01
N ASP A 97 19.97 19.02 8.01
CA ASP A 97 20.98 19.54 7.11
C ASP A 97 22.33 19.64 7.82
N ARG A 98 23.38 19.05 7.22
CA ARG A 98 24.74 19.08 7.77
C ARG A 98 25.81 19.08 6.69
N CYS A 99 26.95 19.66 7.04
CA CYS A 99 28.18 19.58 6.28
C CYS A 99 29.16 18.61 6.96
N ASP A 100 29.89 17.81 6.20
CA ASP A 100 30.82 16.85 6.75
C ASP A 100 32.09 17.56 7.29
N PRO A 101 32.53 17.25 8.52
CA PRO A 101 33.65 17.94 9.15
C PRO A 101 35.03 17.56 8.58
N CYS A 102 35.13 16.52 7.75
CA CYS A 102 36.36 16.08 7.09
C CYS A 102 36.89 17.07 6.02
N VAL A 103 36.36 18.29 5.94
CA VAL A 103 36.82 19.34 5.00
C VAL A 103 38.10 20.05 5.49
N SER A 104 38.45 20.00 6.79
CA SER A 104 39.55 20.79 7.36
C SER A 104 40.65 19.97 8.04
N VAL A 105 41.58 19.39 7.28
CA VAL A 105 42.93 19.07 7.79
C VAL A 105 43.96 19.61 6.82
N SER A 106 44.40 20.85 7.03
CA SER A 106 45.59 21.40 6.40
C SER A 106 46.82 21.01 7.24
N LEU A 107 47.59 20.03 6.78
CA LEU A 107 48.89 19.68 7.36
C LEU A 107 49.95 20.76 7.01
N PRO A 108 50.97 20.99 7.86
CA PRO A 108 52.01 22.01 7.64
C PRO A 108 52.90 21.81 6.40
N SER A 109 52.78 20.67 5.71
CA SER A 109 53.70 20.23 4.65
C SER A 109 53.18 20.43 3.22
N GLY A 110 52.10 21.19 3.00
CA GLY A 110 51.64 21.57 1.65
C GLY A 110 51.05 20.43 0.81
N THR A 111 51.15 19.17 1.27
CA THR A 111 50.48 18.02 0.65
C THR A 111 49.02 18.00 1.09
N ARG A 112 48.10 18.42 0.21
CA ARG A 112 46.65 18.29 0.40
C ARG A 112 46.25 16.82 0.27
N PHE A 113 46.29 16.07 1.35
CA PHE A 113 45.50 14.83 1.42
C PHE A 113 44.05 15.23 1.66
N LEU A 114 43.13 14.84 0.77
CA LEU A 114 41.70 14.93 1.06
C LEU A 114 41.44 13.96 2.22
N PRO A 115 40.94 14.42 3.39
CA PRO A 115 40.67 13.51 4.49
C PRO A 115 39.62 12.50 4.05
N LEU A 116 40.03 11.24 3.90
CA LEU A 116 39.10 10.13 3.70
C LEU A 116 38.39 9.87 5.03
N ARG A 117 37.07 9.67 4.96
CA ARG A 117 36.28 9.24 6.13
C ARG A 117 36.85 7.92 6.65
N GLN A 118 37.02 7.82 7.96
CA GLN A 118 37.59 6.64 8.61
C GLN A 118 36.51 5.57 8.82
N TRP A 119 35.89 5.11 7.73
CA TRP A 119 34.89 4.04 7.77
C TRP A 119 35.39 2.77 8.45
N GLU A 120 36.71 2.53 8.38
CA GLU A 120 37.38 1.40 8.98
C GLU A 120 37.65 1.55 10.49
N SER A 121 37.24 2.66 11.10
CA SER A 121 37.39 2.86 12.55
C SER A 121 36.11 2.47 13.29
N ASP A 122 36.22 1.52 14.22
CA ASP A 122 35.13 1.17 15.13
C ASP A 122 34.61 2.38 15.92
N GLY A 123 35.51 3.27 16.34
CA GLY A 123 35.16 4.50 17.04
C GLY A 123 34.32 5.43 16.16
N TYR A 124 34.70 5.59 14.88
CA TYR A 124 33.93 6.37 13.91
C TYR A 124 32.56 5.76 13.64
N MET A 125 32.45 4.42 13.60
CA MET A 125 31.18 3.74 13.38
C MET A 125 30.21 3.83 14.55
N GLN A 126 30.73 3.88 15.79
CA GLN A 126 29.89 4.01 16.98
C GLN A 126 29.51 5.46 17.26
N ARG A 127 30.45 6.39 17.08
CA ARG A 127 30.29 7.82 17.40
C ARG A 127 30.88 8.68 16.27
N PRO A 128 30.23 8.70 15.10
CA PRO A 128 30.64 9.57 14.01
C PRO A 128 30.54 11.04 14.45
N PRO A 129 31.38 11.92 13.86
CA PRO A 129 31.35 13.34 14.22
C PRO A 129 30.02 13.96 13.82
N GLU A 130 29.55 14.93 14.62
CA GLU A 130 28.20 15.48 14.51
C GLU A 130 27.93 16.21 13.19
N GLY A 131 28.97 16.81 12.60
CA GLY A 131 28.85 17.66 11.42
C GLY A 131 29.15 19.12 11.72
N LEU A 132 29.39 19.89 10.66
CA LEU A 132 29.40 21.35 10.67
C LEU A 132 28.05 21.87 10.19
N HIS A 133 27.72 23.12 10.54
CA HIS A 133 26.49 23.80 10.10
C HIS A 133 25.21 23.01 10.38
N ILE A 134 25.15 22.34 11.53
CA ILE A 134 24.02 21.48 11.92
C ILE A 134 22.74 22.32 11.99
N HIS A 135 21.76 21.94 11.18
CA HIS A 135 20.44 22.58 11.17
C HIS A 135 19.34 21.53 11.15
N VAL A 136 18.79 21.24 12.33
CA VAL A 136 17.70 20.30 12.55
C VAL A 136 16.45 21.05 13.01
N TYR A 137 15.34 20.92 12.29
CA TYR A 137 14.11 21.65 12.61
C TYR A 137 12.88 21.02 11.95
N GLY A 138 11.72 21.34 12.51
CA GLY A 138 10.41 21.02 11.96
C GLY A 138 9.93 22.05 10.95
N ALA A 139 9.22 21.60 9.92
CA ALA A 139 8.68 22.45 8.88
C ALA A 139 7.24 22.05 8.49
N ASP A 140 6.41 23.07 8.28
CA ASP A 140 5.22 22.97 7.44
C ASP A 140 5.60 23.12 5.95
N ALA A 141 4.62 23.17 5.05
CA ALA A 141 4.90 23.15 3.61
C ALA A 141 5.61 24.43 3.14
N GLU A 142 5.26 25.58 3.71
CA GLU A 142 5.86 26.87 3.39
C GLU A 142 7.32 26.92 3.85
N THR A 143 7.53 26.57 5.12
CA THR A 143 8.84 26.52 5.75
C THR A 143 9.74 25.53 5.02
N LEU A 144 9.20 24.38 4.61
CA LEU A 144 9.93 23.39 3.81
C LEU A 144 10.35 24.00 2.47
N HIS A 145 9.44 24.63 1.74
CA HIS A 145 9.74 25.25 0.46
C HIS A 145 10.83 26.33 0.56
N ILE A 146 10.69 27.27 1.49
CA ILE A 146 11.63 28.38 1.67
C ILE A 146 13.03 27.86 2.01
N ASN A 147 13.13 26.88 2.93
CA ASN A 147 14.43 26.38 3.35
C ASN A 147 15.09 25.48 2.32
N LEU A 148 14.32 24.61 1.66
CA LEU A 148 14.88 23.78 0.60
C LEU A 148 15.34 24.63 -0.60
N GLN A 149 14.82 25.86 -0.73
CA GLN A 149 15.30 26.81 -1.72
C GLN A 149 16.62 27.52 -1.38
N LYS A 150 17.13 27.41 -0.15
CA LYS A 150 18.44 27.99 0.19
C LYS A 150 19.57 27.26 -0.54
N ASN A 151 20.65 27.97 -0.83
CA ASN A 151 21.84 27.39 -1.44
C ASN A 151 22.48 26.39 -0.45
N ARG A 152 22.77 25.18 -0.92
CA ARG A 152 23.31 24.10 -0.07
C ARG A 152 24.84 24.09 0.02
N LYS A 153 25.53 24.76 -0.90
CA LYS A 153 26.98 24.65 -1.06
C LYS A 153 27.71 25.07 0.22
N GLY A 154 28.47 24.14 0.79
CA GLY A 154 29.26 24.35 2.01
C GLY A 154 28.42 24.44 3.29
N VAL A 155 27.11 24.21 3.21
CA VAL A 155 26.18 24.31 4.34
C VAL A 155 25.47 22.97 4.60
N ALA A 156 25.02 22.28 3.55
CA ALA A 156 24.22 21.06 3.65
C ALA A 156 24.63 20.01 2.60
N GLU A 157 25.77 19.37 2.81
CA GLU A 157 26.25 18.26 1.97
C GLU A 157 25.37 17.02 2.16
N ARG A 158 25.02 16.70 3.40
CA ARG A 158 24.03 15.69 3.76
C ARG A 158 22.72 16.37 4.14
N ARG A 159 21.62 15.95 3.50
CA ARG A 159 20.26 16.40 3.81
C ARG A 159 19.34 15.21 4.00
N ILE A 160 18.68 15.12 5.14
CA ILE A 160 17.55 14.20 5.34
C ILE A 160 16.29 15.03 5.50
N VAL A 161 15.24 14.63 4.80
CA VAL A 161 13.91 15.19 4.96
C VAL A 161 12.96 14.05 5.27
N TYR A 162 12.53 13.99 6.53
CA TYR A 162 11.50 13.08 7.03
C TYR A 162 10.14 13.75 6.89
N ILE A 163 9.16 13.08 6.28
CA ILE A 163 7.82 13.61 6.04
C ILE A 163 6.78 12.62 6.54
N ALA A 164 6.02 13.04 7.53
CA ALA A 164 4.82 12.35 7.97
C ALA A 164 3.62 12.80 7.13
N ASN A 165 2.88 11.84 6.60
CA ASN A 165 1.66 12.06 5.80
C ASN A 165 1.85 13.02 4.62
N LEU A 166 2.70 12.64 3.65
CA LEU A 166 3.02 13.44 2.47
C LEU A 166 1.77 14.05 1.80
N THR A 167 1.65 15.38 1.81
CA THR A 167 0.53 16.12 1.21
C THR A 167 0.85 16.61 -0.21
N PRO A 168 -0.15 16.99 -1.02
CA PRO A 168 0.09 17.60 -2.32
C PRO A 168 0.97 18.86 -2.25
N LEU A 169 0.77 19.70 -1.24
CA LEU A 169 1.53 20.93 -1.07
C LEU A 169 3.01 20.66 -0.69
N MET A 170 3.26 19.69 0.21
CA MET A 170 4.61 19.21 0.51
C MET A 170 5.30 18.65 -0.74
N THR A 171 4.55 17.90 -1.55
CA THR A 171 5.07 17.32 -2.78
C THR A 171 5.50 18.39 -3.78
N LEU A 172 4.71 19.45 -3.95
CA LEU A 172 5.11 20.61 -4.77
C LEU A 172 6.34 21.33 -4.20
N ALA A 173 6.46 21.44 -2.87
CA ALA A 173 7.67 21.99 -2.25
C ALA A 173 8.91 21.18 -2.61
N LEU A 174 8.84 19.84 -2.53
CA LEU A 174 9.94 18.95 -2.92
C LEU A 174 10.30 19.08 -4.41
N ILE A 175 9.31 19.04 -5.29
CA ILE A 175 9.49 19.17 -6.75
C ILE A 175 10.22 20.47 -7.09
N SER A 176 9.83 21.57 -6.44
CA SER A 176 10.43 22.88 -6.68
C SER A 176 11.89 23.01 -6.23
N ALA A 177 12.33 22.14 -5.31
CA ALA A 177 13.64 22.24 -4.67
C ALA A 177 14.66 21.21 -5.14
N VAL A 178 14.20 20.08 -5.70
CA VAL A 178 15.10 19.04 -6.22
C VAL A 178 15.91 19.54 -7.40
N ALA A 179 17.15 19.06 -7.50
CA ALA A 179 17.99 19.30 -8.66
C ALA A 179 17.34 18.73 -9.92
N TYR A 180 17.37 19.50 -11.01
CA TYR A 180 16.67 19.21 -12.26
C TYR A 180 16.97 17.81 -12.81
N PHE A 181 18.22 17.36 -12.68
CA PHE A 181 18.65 16.06 -13.18
C PHE A 181 18.13 14.86 -12.34
N HIS A 182 17.70 15.09 -11.08
CA HIS A 182 17.09 14.10 -10.19
C HIS A 182 15.55 14.08 -10.24
N LEU A 183 14.93 14.95 -11.05
CA LEU A 183 13.48 15.00 -11.20
C LEU A 183 12.87 13.67 -11.72
N PRO A 184 13.48 12.92 -12.66
CA PRO A 184 12.93 11.64 -13.11
C PRO A 184 12.82 10.60 -12.00
N GLU A 185 13.82 10.55 -11.12
CA GLU A 185 13.90 9.62 -10.00
C GLU A 185 12.90 10.03 -8.91
N LEU A 186 12.83 11.34 -8.57
CA LEU A 186 11.79 11.86 -7.68
C LEU A 186 10.38 11.60 -8.21
N ARG A 187 10.14 11.77 -9.52
CA ARG A 187 8.85 11.48 -10.15
C ARG A 187 8.45 10.02 -10.01
N SER A 188 9.39 9.10 -10.23
CA SER A 188 9.15 7.67 -10.08
C SER A 188 8.85 7.30 -8.62
N PHE A 189 9.64 7.84 -7.69
CA PHE A 189 9.44 7.67 -6.25
C PHE A 189 8.06 8.16 -5.79
N LEU A 190 7.69 9.40 -6.12
CA LEU A 190 6.40 9.97 -5.75
C LEU A 190 5.23 9.20 -6.38
N SER A 191 5.38 8.76 -7.63
CA SER A 191 4.37 7.95 -8.31
C SER A 191 4.13 6.63 -7.58
N ARG A 192 5.19 5.91 -7.21
CA ARG A 192 5.08 4.64 -6.48
C ARG A 192 4.49 4.82 -5.08
N HIS A 193 4.88 5.89 -4.38
CA HIS A 193 4.31 6.23 -3.08
C HIS A 193 2.81 6.54 -3.15
N VAL A 194 2.38 7.33 -4.14
CA VAL A 194 0.96 7.65 -4.37
C VAL A 194 0.17 6.41 -4.80
N ALA A 195 0.73 5.56 -5.66
CA ALA A 195 0.07 4.39 -6.23
C ALA A 195 0.01 3.17 -5.29
N PHE A 196 0.58 3.24 -4.10
CA PHE A 196 0.67 2.12 -3.15
C PHE A 196 1.48 0.93 -3.69
N GLU A 197 2.56 1.21 -4.40
CA GLU A 197 3.41 0.21 -5.06
C GLU A 197 4.58 -0.24 -4.18
N SER A 198 4.88 -1.54 -4.21
CA SER A 198 6.06 -2.13 -3.59
C SER A 198 7.21 -2.09 -4.61
N TYR A 199 8.37 -1.58 -4.19
CA TYR A 199 9.55 -1.48 -5.05
C TYR A 199 10.80 -1.38 -4.21
N MET A 200 11.91 -1.93 -4.70
CA MET A 200 13.22 -1.72 -4.12
C MET A 200 14.28 -1.81 -5.21
N GLY A 201 15.28 -0.94 -5.18
CA GLY A 201 16.32 -0.95 -6.20
C GLY A 201 17.45 0.05 -5.98
N ILE A 202 18.53 -0.20 -6.72
CA ILE A 202 19.71 0.65 -6.79
C ILE A 202 19.98 1.01 -8.26
N SER A 203 20.22 2.29 -8.54
CA SER A 203 20.72 2.78 -9.84
C SER A 203 21.98 3.62 -9.62
N GLN A 204 22.89 3.59 -10.60
CA GLN A 204 24.11 4.39 -10.62
C GLN A 204 24.25 5.23 -11.91
N ASP A 205 23.15 5.48 -12.63
CA ASP A 205 23.20 6.09 -13.97
C ASP A 205 23.56 7.59 -13.96
N ARG A 206 22.93 8.36 -13.06
CA ARG A 206 23.06 9.83 -12.96
C ARG A 206 23.37 10.26 -11.52
N GLY A 207 24.54 9.81 -11.04
CA GLY A 207 24.80 9.71 -9.61
C GLY A 207 24.34 8.34 -9.10
N PHE A 208 24.13 8.19 -7.80
CA PHE A 208 23.50 7.00 -7.24
C PHE A 208 22.07 7.30 -6.78
N VAL A 209 21.23 6.27 -6.82
CA VAL A 209 19.90 6.25 -6.23
C VAL A 209 19.70 4.91 -5.53
N LEU A 210 19.30 4.97 -4.27
CA LEU A 210 18.91 3.85 -3.42
C LEU A 210 17.45 4.09 -3.03
N GLU A 211 16.55 3.19 -3.38
CA GLU A 211 15.11 3.42 -3.21
C GLU A 211 14.41 2.18 -2.66
N PHE A 212 13.48 2.40 -1.72
CA PHE A 212 12.51 1.39 -1.34
C PHE A 212 11.12 1.97 -1.08
N HIS A 213 10.12 1.14 -1.30
CA HIS A 213 8.73 1.33 -0.94
C HIS A 213 8.21 0.05 -0.30
N LEU A 214 7.76 0.16 0.95
CA LEU A 214 7.25 -0.97 1.73
C LEU A 214 5.81 -0.66 2.17
N PRO A 215 4.82 -1.02 1.34
CA PRO A 215 3.41 -0.98 1.73
C PRO A 215 3.11 -2.03 2.80
N TYR A 216 2.35 -1.68 3.82
CA TYR A 216 1.93 -2.58 4.89
C TYR A 216 0.53 -2.22 5.39
N TYR A 217 0.02 -3.02 6.32
CA TYR A 217 -1.28 -2.81 6.93
C TYR A 217 -1.14 -2.73 8.44
N ALA A 218 -1.78 -1.74 9.05
CA ALA A 218 -1.80 -1.55 10.49
C ALA A 218 -3.21 -1.82 11.03
N LEU A 219 -3.33 -2.63 12.08
CA LEU A 219 -4.59 -2.87 12.79
C LEU A 219 -4.72 -1.89 13.95
N ARG A 220 -5.77 -1.06 13.96
CA ARG A 220 -6.02 -0.08 15.02
C ARG A 220 -7.53 0.05 15.28
N PRO A 221 -7.96 0.54 16.47
CA PRO A 221 -9.36 0.84 16.73
C PRO A 221 -9.92 1.88 15.75
N ASP A 222 -11.16 1.69 15.27
CA ASP A 222 -11.80 2.66 14.38
C ASP A 222 -11.99 4.01 15.08
N ARG A 223 -11.64 5.05 14.33
CA ARG A 223 -11.67 6.44 14.75
C ARG A 223 -11.98 7.30 13.52
N PRO A 224 -13.17 7.92 13.46
CA PRO A 224 -13.59 8.70 12.30
C PRO A 224 -12.66 9.88 11.97
N ASP A 225 -11.97 10.41 12.98
CA ASP A 225 -10.96 11.46 12.89
C ASP A 225 -9.66 11.00 12.21
N LEU A 226 -9.41 9.69 12.14
CA LEU A 226 -8.18 9.10 11.60
C LEU A 226 -8.31 8.66 10.14
N ARG A 227 -9.16 9.35 9.38
CA ARG A 227 -9.29 9.13 7.93
C ARG A 227 -8.20 9.88 7.19
N ASP A 228 -7.66 9.25 6.15
CA ASP A 228 -6.67 9.88 5.29
C ASP A 228 -7.30 11.02 4.48
N SER A 229 -7.13 12.26 4.94
CA SER A 229 -7.58 13.48 4.25
C SER A 229 -6.93 13.65 2.87
N ARG A 230 -5.79 12.98 2.65
CA ARG A 230 -5.09 12.95 1.36
C ARG A 230 -5.69 11.95 0.39
N GLY A 231 -6.63 11.09 0.81
CA GLY A 231 -7.30 10.13 -0.07
C GLY A 231 -6.35 9.18 -0.80
N LEU A 232 -5.15 8.95 -0.25
CA LEU A 232 -4.14 8.05 -0.81
C LEU A 232 -4.32 6.63 -0.29
N ARG A 233 -4.81 6.50 0.95
CA ARG A 233 -4.91 5.24 1.67
C ARG A 233 -6.35 4.90 2.02
N LYS A 234 -6.65 3.61 2.03
CA LYS A 234 -7.96 3.08 2.41
C LYS A 234 -7.86 2.46 3.80
N HIS A 235 -8.93 2.59 4.56
CA HIS A 235 -9.17 1.78 5.76
C HIS A 235 -10.37 0.86 5.50
N ARG A 236 -10.40 -0.28 6.20
CA ARG A 236 -11.49 -1.24 6.12
C ARG A 236 -11.76 -1.82 7.49
N TYR A 237 -13.03 -2.05 7.80
CA TYR A 237 -13.39 -2.76 9.02
C TYR A 237 -12.79 -4.16 9.01
N PHE A 238 -12.19 -4.51 10.14
CA PHE A 238 -11.60 -5.82 10.37
C PHE A 238 -12.66 -6.91 10.38
N ARG A 239 -13.86 -6.58 10.89
CA ARG A 239 -15.03 -7.45 10.93
C ARG A 239 -16.17 -6.85 10.08
N PRO A 240 -17.15 -7.65 9.68
CA PRO A 240 -18.37 -7.14 9.07
C PRO A 240 -19.04 -6.08 9.96
N PRO A 241 -19.65 -5.03 9.38
CA PRO A 241 -20.24 -3.94 10.15
C PRO A 241 -21.32 -4.45 11.13
N GLY A 242 -21.14 -4.16 12.42
CA GLY A 242 -22.07 -4.43 13.52
C GLY A 242 -22.10 -3.24 14.51
N GLU A 243 -22.89 -3.33 15.59
CA GLU A 243 -23.18 -2.16 16.46
C GLU A 243 -22.06 -1.76 17.47
N GLU A 244 -20.88 -2.40 17.45
CA GLU A 244 -19.79 -2.10 18.41
C GLU A 244 -18.61 -1.33 17.80
N LYS A 245 -17.77 -0.76 18.67
CA LYS A 245 -16.45 -0.19 18.30
C LYS A 245 -15.60 -1.30 17.68
N GLN A 246 -15.33 -1.21 16.38
CA GLN A 246 -14.57 -2.20 15.63
C GLN A 246 -13.15 -1.75 15.35
N ASP A 247 -12.23 -2.70 15.25
CA ASP A 247 -10.91 -2.44 14.71
C ASP A 247 -10.98 -2.27 13.19
N CYS A 248 -10.10 -1.43 12.66
CA CYS A 248 -9.90 -1.20 11.25
C CYS A 248 -8.49 -1.59 10.82
N ILE A 249 -8.39 -2.14 9.61
CA ILE A 249 -7.14 -2.33 8.90
C ILE A 249 -6.88 -1.07 8.07
N TYR A 250 -5.79 -0.38 8.35
CA TYR A 250 -5.35 0.83 7.67
C TYR A 250 -4.22 0.52 6.69
N GLU A 251 -4.35 0.97 5.44
CA GLU A 251 -3.24 0.94 4.48
C GLU A 251 -2.19 1.98 4.86
N SER A 252 -0.94 1.56 4.92
CA SER A 252 0.19 2.43 5.23
C SER A 252 1.38 2.10 4.34
N GLN A 253 2.24 3.08 4.07
CA GLN A 253 3.45 2.85 3.29
C GLN A 253 4.62 3.64 3.83
N LEU A 254 5.75 2.95 3.91
CA LEU A 254 7.07 3.55 4.15
C LEU A 254 7.77 3.70 2.80
N SER A 255 8.39 4.85 2.54
CA SER A 255 9.10 5.08 1.29
C SER A 255 10.35 5.89 1.54
N LEU A 256 11.50 5.38 1.10
CA LEU A 256 12.78 6.06 1.19
C LEU A 256 13.38 6.16 -0.21
N ILE A 257 13.89 7.33 -0.56
CA ILE A 257 14.84 7.50 -1.65
C ILE A 257 16.05 8.24 -1.13
N VAL A 258 17.24 7.72 -1.41
CA VAL A 258 18.53 8.35 -1.16
C VAL A 258 19.22 8.52 -2.49
N PHE A 259 19.57 9.75 -2.85
CA PHE A 259 20.31 10.01 -4.08
C PHE A 259 21.39 11.07 -3.87
N GLY A 260 22.42 11.00 -4.69
CA GLY A 260 23.54 11.92 -4.60
C GLY A 260 24.51 11.77 -5.76
N VAL A 261 25.45 12.70 -5.83
CA VAL A 261 26.53 12.66 -6.83
C VAL A 261 27.74 11.87 -6.33
N ASP A 262 27.94 11.81 -5.02
CA ASP A 262 29.01 11.08 -4.34
C ASP A 262 28.63 10.81 -2.87
N ASP A 263 29.46 10.05 -2.15
CA ASP A 263 29.17 9.61 -0.78
C ASP A 263 29.15 10.78 0.25
N PHE A 264 29.50 12.00 -0.18
CA PHE A 264 29.57 13.20 0.65
C PHE A 264 28.38 14.11 0.45
N PHE A 265 27.94 14.29 -0.80
CA PHE A 265 26.84 15.18 -1.18
C PHE A 265 25.62 14.38 -1.63
N TRP A 266 24.69 14.18 -0.69
CA TRP A 266 23.50 13.37 -0.91
C TRP A 266 22.28 13.87 -0.15
N THR A 267 21.12 13.41 -0.60
CA THR A 267 19.80 13.76 -0.07
C THR A 267 18.99 12.51 0.15
N ALA A 268 18.28 12.44 1.27
CA ALA A 268 17.29 11.41 1.53
C ALA A 268 15.91 12.02 1.76
N TYR A 269 14.90 11.49 1.08
CA TYR A 269 13.49 11.74 1.37
C TYR A 269 12.88 10.48 1.96
N PHE A 270 12.34 10.58 3.17
CA PHE A 270 11.60 9.50 3.81
C PHE A 270 10.15 9.94 4.01
N CYS A 271 9.21 9.23 3.39
CA CYS A 271 7.77 9.46 3.52
C CYS A 271 7.14 8.32 4.30
N GLU A 272 6.41 8.66 5.36
CA GLU A 272 5.73 7.71 6.23
C GLU A 272 4.25 8.08 6.39
N ASP A 273 3.38 7.10 6.22
CA ASP A 273 1.95 7.25 6.47
C ASP A 273 1.63 6.95 7.94
N THR A 274 1.17 7.97 8.67
CA THR A 274 0.84 7.90 10.10
C THR A 274 -0.53 8.48 10.44
N TYR A 275 -1.37 8.71 9.44
CA TYR A 275 -2.71 9.29 9.58
C TYR A 275 -3.65 8.49 10.50
N PHE A 276 -3.34 7.22 10.75
CA PHE A 276 -4.04 6.33 11.69
C PHE A 276 -3.47 6.38 13.12
N SER A 277 -2.57 7.33 13.42
CA SER A 277 -1.99 7.58 14.73
C SER A 277 -2.28 9.01 15.18
N ASN A 278 -2.57 9.19 16.48
CA ASN A 278 -2.73 10.51 17.09
C ASN A 278 -1.39 11.14 17.50
N GLN A 279 -0.28 10.41 17.32
CA GLN A 279 1.04 10.88 17.73
C GLN A 279 1.64 11.80 16.66
N ASP A 280 2.08 12.98 17.09
CA ASP A 280 2.90 13.85 16.27
C ASP A 280 4.35 13.33 16.29
N LEU A 281 4.63 12.37 15.40
CA LEU A 281 5.95 11.74 15.33
C LEU A 281 7.06 12.73 15.03
N VAL A 282 6.79 13.75 14.22
CA VAL A 282 7.79 14.75 13.85
C VAL A 282 8.15 15.60 15.06
N ALA A 283 7.16 16.09 15.79
CA ALA A 283 7.40 16.83 17.03
C ALA A 283 8.15 15.98 18.07
N ASN A 284 7.77 14.72 18.23
CA ASN A 284 8.45 13.79 19.15
C ASN A 284 9.92 13.58 18.77
N CYS A 285 10.22 13.35 17.48
CA CYS A 285 11.60 13.17 17.03
C CYS A 285 12.47 14.41 17.27
N LEU A 286 11.90 15.61 17.08
CA LEU A 286 12.59 16.87 17.36
C LEU A 286 12.84 17.06 18.85
N GLN A 287 11.85 16.74 19.69
CA GLN A 287 11.97 16.85 21.15
C GLN A 287 13.01 15.88 21.72
N ASP A 288 13.04 14.65 21.22
CA ASP A 288 13.94 13.60 21.70
C ASP A 288 15.33 13.67 21.06
N GLU A 289 15.57 14.62 20.14
CA GLU A 289 16.84 14.79 19.41
C GLU A 289 17.25 13.51 18.64
N VAL A 290 16.27 12.84 18.02
CA VAL A 290 16.47 11.56 17.33
C VAL A 290 16.19 11.63 15.84
N ASP A 291 16.80 10.71 15.09
CA ASP A 291 16.55 10.52 13.66
C ASP A 291 15.19 9.85 13.43
N GLY A 292 14.26 10.58 12.81
CA GLY A 292 12.89 10.11 12.54
C GLY A 292 12.82 8.81 11.72
N PRO A 293 13.53 8.72 10.57
CA PRO A 293 13.58 7.50 9.78
C PRO A 293 14.07 6.27 10.58
N SER A 294 14.89 6.44 11.61
CA SER A 294 15.36 5.35 12.48
C SER A 294 14.39 4.90 13.58
N LEU A 295 13.14 5.41 13.63
CA LEU A 295 12.20 5.18 14.74
C LEU A 295 12.75 5.59 16.11
N GLY A 296 13.54 6.65 16.15
CA GLY A 296 14.15 7.10 17.41
C GLY A 296 15.28 6.23 17.94
N ARG A 297 15.70 5.19 17.21
CA ARG A 297 16.80 4.29 17.64
C ARG A 297 18.17 4.96 17.56
N ARG A 298 18.28 6.08 16.85
CA ARG A 298 19.54 6.81 16.67
C ARG A 298 19.35 8.27 17.06
N MET A 299 20.26 8.74 17.91
CA MET A 299 20.39 10.16 18.19
C MET A 299 20.85 10.88 16.94
N HIS A 300 20.24 12.02 16.62
CA HIS A 300 20.68 12.82 15.48
C HIS A 300 22.11 13.31 15.70
N LYS A 301 22.57 13.44 16.95
CA LYS A 301 23.94 13.87 17.30
C LYS A 301 25.02 13.04 16.63
N PHE A 302 24.77 11.76 16.38
CA PHE A 302 25.72 10.82 15.78
C PHE A 302 25.20 10.33 14.42
N PRO A 303 25.31 11.14 13.35
CA PRO A 303 24.68 10.85 12.08
C PRO A 303 25.43 9.74 11.32
N ILE A 304 24.69 8.93 10.55
CA ILE A 304 25.29 8.06 9.55
C ILE A 304 25.64 8.90 8.32
N TRP A 305 26.93 8.93 7.99
CA TRP A 305 27.46 9.69 6.87
C TRP A 305 27.43 8.92 5.53
N ASP A 306 27.61 7.60 5.56
CA ASP A 306 27.65 6.76 4.34
C ASP A 306 26.21 6.54 3.86
N PRO A 307 25.87 6.86 2.60
CA PRO A 307 24.50 6.77 2.10
C PRO A 307 23.99 5.33 2.02
N ARG A 308 24.87 4.35 1.74
CA ARG A 308 24.51 2.92 1.69
C ARG A 308 24.22 2.39 3.08
N TYR A 309 25.07 2.76 4.06
CA TYR A 309 24.86 2.43 5.46
C TYR A 309 23.57 3.05 5.96
N TYR A 310 23.35 4.33 5.69
CA TYR A 310 22.12 4.99 6.09
C TYR A 310 20.90 4.26 5.50
N PHE A 311 20.86 4.08 4.18
CA PHE A 311 19.78 3.35 3.49
C PHE A 311 19.50 1.97 4.11
N LEU A 312 20.53 1.15 4.27
CA LEU A 312 20.37 -0.22 4.75
C LEU A 312 19.97 -0.28 6.23
N SER A 313 20.46 0.66 7.05
CA SER A 313 20.08 0.77 8.46
C SER A 313 18.60 1.13 8.63
N ILE A 314 18.10 2.06 7.80
CA ILE A 314 16.68 2.43 7.79
C ILE A 314 15.85 1.27 7.26
N LEU A 315 16.29 0.62 6.16
CA LEU A 315 15.60 -0.54 5.61
C LEU A 315 15.43 -1.64 6.66
N ALA A 316 16.51 -2.07 7.32
CA ALA A 316 16.43 -3.10 8.37
C ALA A 316 15.52 -2.72 9.54
N THR A 317 15.61 -1.46 10.00
CA THR A 317 14.76 -0.96 11.08
C THR A 317 13.27 -0.98 10.70
N ARG A 318 12.96 -0.55 9.46
CA ARG A 318 11.59 -0.42 8.98
C ARG A 318 10.99 -1.74 8.51
N THR A 319 11.79 -2.68 8.01
CA THR A 319 11.34 -4.05 7.77
C THR A 319 10.94 -4.71 9.09
N GLY A 320 11.75 -4.59 10.15
CA GLY A 320 11.38 -5.11 11.47
C GLY A 320 10.10 -4.49 12.04
N GLN A 321 9.87 -3.18 11.84
CA GLN A 321 8.59 -2.53 12.19
C GLN A 321 7.42 -3.17 11.44
N ILE A 322 7.56 -3.36 10.13
CA ILE A 322 6.51 -3.95 9.29
C ILE A 322 6.24 -5.39 9.71
N THR A 323 7.27 -6.18 10.01
CA THR A 323 7.14 -7.54 10.53
C THR A 323 6.32 -7.56 11.81
N LEU A 324 6.59 -6.66 12.76
CA LEU A 324 5.80 -6.56 13.99
C LEU A 324 4.32 -6.24 13.73
N GLU A 325 4.04 -5.27 12.85
CA GLU A 325 2.65 -4.90 12.49
C GLU A 325 1.91 -6.08 11.84
N TRP A 326 2.58 -6.82 10.96
CA TRP A 326 2.04 -8.04 10.36
C TRP A 326 1.81 -9.14 11.39
N THR A 327 2.75 -9.35 12.32
CA THR A 327 2.61 -10.35 13.38
C THR A 327 1.38 -10.07 14.24
N VAL A 328 1.19 -8.82 14.68
CA VAL A 328 0.00 -8.42 15.46
C VAL A 328 -1.28 -8.61 14.66
N LEU A 329 -1.27 -8.23 13.38
CA LEU A 329 -2.43 -8.35 12.50
C LEU A 329 -2.83 -9.81 12.29
N VAL A 330 -1.85 -10.69 12.00
CA VAL A 330 -2.10 -12.12 11.78
C VAL A 330 -2.54 -12.80 13.07
N GLN A 331 -1.91 -12.53 14.22
CA GLN A 331 -2.36 -13.06 15.51
C GLN A 331 -3.81 -12.64 15.85
N SER A 332 -4.15 -11.38 15.57
CA SER A 332 -5.51 -10.88 15.76
C SER A 332 -6.49 -11.58 14.82
N LEU A 333 -6.09 -11.86 13.57
CA LEU A 333 -6.91 -12.63 12.63
C LEU A 333 -7.12 -14.06 13.10
N GLU A 334 -6.06 -14.76 13.51
CA GLU A 334 -6.14 -16.12 14.05
C GLU A 334 -7.17 -16.20 15.19
N SER A 335 -7.12 -15.26 16.13
CA SER A 335 -8.10 -15.20 17.25
C SER A 335 -9.56 -14.99 16.81
N VAL A 336 -9.79 -14.34 15.66
CA VAL A 336 -11.12 -14.21 15.08
C VAL A 336 -11.50 -15.49 14.36
N LEU A 337 -10.59 -16.07 13.58
CA LEU A 337 -10.82 -17.28 12.80
C LEU A 337 -11.07 -18.49 13.69
N ASP A 338 -10.37 -18.63 14.81
CA ASP A 338 -10.57 -19.72 15.77
C ASP A 338 -11.98 -19.69 16.40
N ARG A 339 -12.56 -18.49 16.60
CA ARG A 339 -13.97 -18.35 17.02
C ARG A 339 -14.97 -18.77 15.95
N HIS A 340 -14.57 -18.73 14.68
CA HIS A 340 -15.34 -19.25 13.55
C HIS A 340 -14.90 -20.69 13.21
N GLY A 341 -14.32 -21.40 14.19
CA GLY A 341 -13.73 -22.72 14.09
C GLY A 341 -14.58 -23.75 13.37
N GLU A 342 -13.91 -24.85 12.98
CA GLU A 342 -14.42 -25.90 12.10
C GLU A 342 -15.90 -26.19 12.34
N ILE A 343 -16.72 -26.01 11.30
CA ILE A 343 -18.13 -26.39 11.36
C ILE A 343 -18.13 -27.92 11.41
N ASP A 344 -18.25 -28.48 12.61
CA ASP A 344 -18.56 -29.89 12.78
C ASP A 344 -19.88 -30.24 12.07
N GLN A 345 -19.99 -31.47 11.59
CA GLN A 345 -21.17 -32.00 10.90
C GLN A 345 -22.47 -31.78 11.70
N GLU A 346 -22.39 -31.73 13.04
CA GLU A 346 -23.51 -31.47 13.94
C GLU A 346 -23.98 -29.99 13.92
N ASN A 347 -23.08 -29.03 13.66
CA ASN A 347 -23.40 -27.60 13.59
C ASN A 347 -23.98 -27.17 12.23
N LEU A 348 -23.80 -27.97 11.18
CA LEU A 348 -24.31 -27.69 9.83
C LEU A 348 -25.85 -27.78 9.76
N ASN A 349 -26.45 -28.72 10.49
CA ASN A 349 -27.91 -28.85 10.56
C ASN A 349 -28.54 -27.68 11.33
N MET A 350 -27.93 -27.27 12.45
CA MET A 350 -28.36 -26.06 13.17
C MET A 350 -28.18 -24.77 12.36
N PHE A 351 -27.24 -24.73 11.41
CA PHE A 351 -27.01 -23.56 10.55
C PHE A 351 -28.16 -23.35 9.55
N LEU A 352 -28.58 -24.40 8.86
CA LEU A 352 -29.64 -24.35 7.86
C LEU A 352 -31.00 -23.95 8.46
N GLU A 353 -31.22 -24.28 9.73
CA GLU A 353 -32.45 -23.96 10.45
C GLU A 353 -32.46 -22.52 11.03
N ASN A 354 -31.29 -21.95 11.35
CA ASN A 354 -31.20 -20.69 12.13
C ASN A 354 -30.71 -19.45 11.36
N ASP A 355 -30.22 -19.54 10.11
CA ASP A 355 -29.78 -18.36 9.32
C ASP A 355 -30.46 -18.24 7.94
N PRO A 356 -31.77 -17.94 7.89
CA PRO A 356 -32.48 -17.68 6.63
C PRO A 356 -31.98 -16.43 5.88
N THR A 357 -31.11 -15.62 6.50
CA THR A 357 -30.60 -14.35 5.94
C THR A 357 -29.22 -14.45 5.29
N LEU A 358 -28.61 -15.63 5.31
CA LEU A 358 -27.25 -15.90 4.82
C LEU A 358 -26.21 -14.95 5.44
N LYS A 359 -26.44 -14.51 6.70
CA LYS A 359 -25.55 -13.55 7.37
C LYS A 359 -24.16 -14.15 7.51
N LYS A 360 -24.05 -15.38 8.00
CA LYS A 360 -22.76 -16.06 8.14
C LYS A 360 -22.05 -16.22 6.79
N THR A 361 -22.76 -16.60 5.71
CA THR A 361 -22.16 -16.69 4.36
C THR A 361 -21.56 -15.36 3.90
N LYS A 362 -22.22 -14.23 4.19
CA LYS A 362 -21.68 -12.89 3.91
C LYS A 362 -20.46 -12.57 4.75
N GLU A 363 -20.45 -12.95 6.03
CA GLU A 363 -19.31 -12.77 6.94
C GLU A 363 -18.09 -13.59 6.48
N TYR A 364 -18.26 -14.87 6.14
CA TYR A 364 -17.19 -15.72 5.59
C TYR A 364 -16.64 -15.15 4.29
N THR A 365 -17.49 -14.70 3.38
CA THR A 365 -17.08 -14.08 2.12
C THR A 365 -16.26 -12.81 2.38
N TRP A 366 -16.70 -11.96 3.32
CA TRP A 366 -15.99 -10.74 3.71
C TRP A 366 -14.60 -11.03 4.26
N ILE A 367 -14.49 -11.98 5.19
CA ILE A 367 -13.23 -12.38 5.81
C ILE A 367 -12.29 -12.96 4.74
N LEU A 368 -12.78 -13.85 3.87
CA LEU A 368 -11.99 -14.46 2.81
C LEU A 368 -11.42 -13.41 1.83
N CYS A 369 -12.25 -12.43 1.43
CA CYS A 369 -11.78 -11.30 0.61
C CYS A 369 -10.69 -10.48 1.31
N THR A 370 -10.81 -10.28 2.63
CA THR A 370 -9.84 -9.56 3.44
C THR A 370 -8.51 -10.33 3.53
N LEU A 371 -8.56 -11.64 3.84
CA LEU A 371 -7.37 -12.50 3.90
C LEU A 371 -6.62 -12.54 2.56
N ARG A 372 -7.33 -12.72 1.43
CA ARG A 372 -6.72 -12.73 0.10
C ARG A 372 -6.00 -11.42 -0.22
N ARG A 373 -6.59 -10.28 0.15
CA ARG A 373 -5.97 -8.96 -0.04
C ARG A 373 -4.70 -8.81 0.79
N LEU A 374 -4.75 -9.21 2.06
CA LEU A 374 -3.61 -9.16 2.97
C LEU A 374 -2.46 -10.04 2.46
N ARG A 375 -2.74 -11.31 2.13
CA ARG A 375 -1.77 -12.23 1.52
C ARG A 375 -1.13 -11.64 0.26
N ASN A 376 -1.94 -11.11 -0.66
CA ASN A 376 -1.42 -10.51 -1.89
C ASN A 376 -0.58 -9.24 -1.63
N GLY A 377 -0.94 -8.45 -0.62
CA GLY A 377 -0.15 -7.31 -0.17
C GLY A 377 1.21 -7.74 0.36
N LEU A 378 1.23 -8.70 1.28
CA LEU A 378 2.42 -9.27 1.89
C LEU A 378 3.35 -9.91 0.86
N ALA A 379 2.79 -10.70 -0.07
CA ALA A 379 3.55 -11.33 -1.15
C ALA A 379 4.32 -10.32 -2.02
N ARG A 380 3.74 -9.14 -2.31
CA ARG A 380 4.41 -8.09 -3.08
C ARG A 380 5.58 -7.45 -2.34
N VAL A 381 5.51 -7.34 -1.02
CA VAL A 381 6.60 -6.81 -0.19
C VAL A 381 7.74 -7.82 -0.11
N ILE A 382 7.41 -9.07 0.18
CA ILE A 382 8.36 -10.19 0.21
C ILE A 382 9.09 -10.34 -1.12
N ALA A 383 8.36 -10.32 -2.24
CA ALA A 383 8.96 -10.41 -3.56
C ALA A 383 9.95 -9.27 -3.82
N ALA A 384 9.66 -8.04 -3.37
CA ALA A 384 10.57 -6.91 -3.50
C ALA A 384 11.82 -7.06 -2.62
N LEU A 385 11.68 -7.56 -1.38
CA LEU A 385 12.79 -7.85 -0.47
C LEU A 385 13.73 -8.93 -1.03
N ILE A 386 13.16 -10.05 -1.51
CA ILE A 386 13.92 -11.15 -2.12
C ILE A 386 14.62 -10.67 -3.40
N ALA A 387 13.91 -9.93 -4.26
CA ALA A 387 14.50 -9.38 -5.47
C ALA A 387 15.62 -8.39 -5.15
N PHE A 388 15.51 -7.61 -4.07
CA PHE A 388 16.57 -6.73 -3.63
C PHE A 388 17.81 -7.50 -3.19
N ASP A 389 17.65 -8.48 -2.29
CA ASP A 389 18.75 -9.30 -1.77
C ASP A 389 19.50 -10.03 -2.90
N ASN A 390 18.76 -10.60 -3.86
CA ASN A 390 19.36 -11.33 -4.98
C ASN A 390 20.10 -10.42 -5.97
N ASN A 391 19.60 -9.21 -6.23
CA ASN A 391 20.11 -8.38 -7.32
C ASN A 391 21.05 -7.25 -6.88
N ASN A 392 21.00 -6.81 -5.62
CA ASN A 392 21.64 -5.57 -5.19
C ASN A 392 22.73 -5.75 -4.12
N THR A 393 22.92 -6.96 -3.58
CA THR A 393 24.00 -7.27 -2.61
C THR A 393 25.39 -6.94 -3.13
N VAL A 394 25.59 -7.01 -4.45
CA VAL A 394 26.86 -6.66 -5.14
C VAL A 394 27.31 -5.21 -4.89
N TYR A 395 26.38 -4.29 -4.62
CA TYR A 395 26.72 -2.88 -4.37
C TYR A 395 27.25 -2.61 -2.95
N PHE A 396 27.24 -3.61 -2.07
CA PHE A 396 27.65 -3.49 -0.67
C PHE A 396 28.96 -4.24 -0.36
N ASP A 397 29.57 -4.90 -1.35
CA ASP A 397 30.85 -5.62 -1.21
C ASP A 397 30.91 -6.51 0.06
N LEU A 398 29.88 -7.35 0.27
CA LEU A 398 29.69 -8.12 1.50
C LEU A 398 30.81 -9.12 1.83
N ASP A 399 31.63 -9.48 0.83
CA ASP A 399 32.77 -10.39 0.98
C ASP A 399 34.04 -9.69 1.49
N ALA A 400 34.06 -8.35 1.52
CA ALA A 400 35.21 -7.59 2.01
C ALA A 400 35.21 -7.49 3.55
N ASP A 401 36.40 -7.48 4.14
CA ASP A 401 36.59 -7.27 5.57
C ASP A 401 36.62 -5.77 5.90
N GLY A 402 36.04 -5.40 7.04
CA GLY A 402 36.00 -4.03 7.52
C GLY A 402 34.78 -3.75 8.41
N PRO A 403 34.88 -2.84 9.39
CA PRO A 403 33.76 -2.47 10.24
C PRO A 403 32.50 -2.01 9.49
N LEU A 404 32.64 -1.36 8.33
CA LEU A 404 31.49 -0.95 7.50
C LEU A 404 30.78 -2.17 6.89
N GLN A 405 31.55 -3.10 6.34
CA GLN A 405 31.04 -4.32 5.74
C GLN A 405 30.44 -5.24 6.80
N ASP A 406 30.99 -5.28 8.01
CA ASP A 406 30.36 -5.94 9.17
C ASP A 406 28.98 -5.36 9.47
N LYS A 407 28.83 -4.03 9.43
CA LYS A 407 27.51 -3.39 9.57
C LYS A 407 26.59 -3.80 8.42
N PHE A 408 27.06 -3.81 7.18
CA PHE A 408 26.25 -4.26 6.05
C PHE A 408 25.77 -5.70 6.22
N ARG A 409 26.68 -6.64 6.53
CA ARG A 409 26.34 -8.04 6.81
C ARG A 409 25.30 -8.17 7.91
N HIS A 410 25.47 -7.42 9.00
CA HIS A 410 24.52 -7.41 10.11
C HIS A 410 23.11 -7.00 9.66
N TYR A 411 22.97 -5.89 8.94
CA TYR A 411 21.65 -5.44 8.48
C TYR A 411 21.04 -6.33 7.40
N PHE A 412 21.85 -6.90 6.49
CA PHE A 412 21.34 -7.91 5.55
C PHE A 412 20.83 -9.16 6.28
N THR A 413 21.54 -9.60 7.32
CA THR A 413 21.10 -10.72 8.15
C THR A 413 19.77 -10.41 8.84
N GLN A 414 19.64 -9.21 9.40
CA GLN A 414 18.39 -8.76 10.01
C GLN A 414 17.24 -8.72 8.99
N VAL A 415 17.44 -8.10 7.82
CA VAL A 415 16.41 -8.03 6.77
C VAL A 415 16.01 -9.43 6.30
N ARG A 416 16.95 -10.35 6.16
CA ARG A 416 16.66 -11.75 5.78
C ARG A 416 15.84 -12.48 6.86
N GLN A 417 16.17 -12.27 8.13
CA GLN A 417 15.40 -12.82 9.24
C GLN A 417 13.96 -12.28 9.25
N ASP A 418 13.81 -10.95 9.14
CA ASP A 418 12.50 -10.31 9.07
C ASP A 418 11.70 -10.80 7.84
N THR A 419 12.37 -10.99 6.69
CA THR A 419 11.75 -11.52 5.47
C THR A 419 11.28 -12.97 5.65
N ALA A 420 12.05 -13.80 6.36
CA ALA A 420 11.66 -15.18 6.66
C ALA A 420 10.45 -15.24 7.61
N GLU A 421 10.37 -14.34 8.59
CA GLU A 421 9.19 -14.21 9.46
C GLU A 421 7.95 -13.76 8.66
N LEU A 422 8.10 -12.76 7.78
CA LEU A 422 7.02 -12.33 6.88
C LEU A 422 6.53 -13.49 5.97
N GLU A 423 7.44 -14.34 5.47
CA GLU A 423 7.07 -15.54 4.72
C GLU A 423 6.30 -16.55 5.58
N ALA A 424 6.72 -16.78 6.82
CA ALA A 424 5.98 -17.64 7.74
C ALA A 424 4.54 -17.13 7.99
N LEU A 425 4.38 -15.81 8.18
CA LEU A 425 3.07 -15.17 8.31
C LEU A 425 2.22 -15.31 7.03
N ARG A 426 2.85 -15.21 5.85
CA ARG A 426 2.15 -15.44 4.58
C ARG A 426 1.63 -16.88 4.48
N MET A 427 2.43 -17.86 4.88
CA MET A 427 2.03 -19.27 4.88
C MET A 427 0.84 -19.53 5.81
N ILE A 428 0.79 -18.89 6.99
CA ILE A 428 -0.35 -18.97 7.90
C ILE A 428 -1.62 -18.42 7.23
N LEU A 429 -1.53 -17.26 6.58
CA LEU A 429 -2.66 -16.69 5.83
C LEU A 429 -3.12 -17.60 4.69
N GLU A 430 -2.19 -18.24 3.97
CA GLU A 430 -2.49 -19.19 2.90
C GLU A 430 -3.23 -20.43 3.42
N GLN A 431 -2.77 -21.02 4.53
CA GLN A 431 -3.43 -22.15 5.18
C GLN A 431 -4.87 -21.78 5.61
N ARG A 432 -5.05 -20.62 6.24
CA ARG A 432 -6.39 -20.17 6.65
C ARG A 432 -7.32 -19.88 5.48
N ILE A 433 -6.80 -19.30 4.39
CA ILE A 433 -7.57 -19.11 3.16
C ILE A 433 -8.07 -20.46 2.64
N GLU A 434 -7.21 -21.49 2.60
CA GLU A 434 -7.60 -22.82 2.12
C GLU A 434 -8.69 -23.47 3.00
N ILE A 435 -8.56 -23.38 4.33
CA ILE A 435 -9.58 -23.90 5.27
C ILE A 435 -10.92 -23.18 5.05
N MET A 436 -10.90 -21.84 4.98
CA MET A 436 -12.12 -21.06 4.77
C MET A 436 -12.75 -21.29 3.39
N GLU A 437 -11.96 -21.54 2.35
CA GLU A 437 -12.47 -21.88 1.02
C GLU A 437 -13.22 -23.22 1.04
N LYS A 438 -12.67 -24.24 1.71
CA LYS A 438 -13.35 -25.52 1.91
C LYS A 438 -14.68 -25.33 2.65
N MET A 439 -14.68 -24.56 3.74
CA MET A 439 -15.88 -24.26 4.52
C MET A 439 -16.93 -23.47 3.71
N SER A 440 -16.50 -22.45 2.98
CA SER A 440 -17.38 -21.67 2.12
C SER A 440 -18.03 -22.52 1.04
N GLY A 441 -17.31 -23.51 0.47
CA GLY A 441 -17.88 -24.46 -0.48
C GLY A 441 -19.00 -25.31 0.13
N VAL A 442 -18.79 -25.82 1.35
CA VAL A 442 -19.81 -26.58 2.10
C VAL A 442 -21.04 -25.70 2.36
N LEU A 443 -20.84 -24.45 2.79
CA LEU A 443 -21.93 -23.52 3.09
C LEU A 443 -22.76 -23.15 1.86
N VAL A 444 -22.11 -22.89 0.72
CA VAL A 444 -22.82 -22.57 -0.54
C VAL A 444 -23.64 -23.77 -1.02
N ASN A 445 -23.10 -24.98 -0.93
CA ASN A 445 -23.82 -26.21 -1.28
C ASN A 445 -25.01 -26.48 -0.34
N ALA A 446 -24.83 -26.23 0.96
CA ALA A 446 -25.91 -26.37 1.93
C ALA A 446 -27.02 -25.33 1.70
N SER A 447 -26.65 -24.08 1.39
CA SER A 447 -27.59 -23.00 1.05
C SER A 447 -28.41 -23.33 -0.20
N SER A 448 -27.77 -23.82 -1.27
CA SER A 448 -28.48 -24.19 -2.51
C SER A 448 -29.41 -25.38 -2.30
N LEU A 449 -29.01 -26.35 -1.45
CA LEU A 449 -29.87 -27.45 -1.04
C LEU A 449 -31.10 -26.94 -0.26
N ALA A 450 -30.91 -26.02 0.69
CA ALA A 450 -32.01 -25.45 1.46
C ALA A 450 -32.99 -24.66 0.59
N GLU A 451 -32.49 -23.87 -0.36
CA GLU A 451 -33.30 -23.17 -1.37
C GLU A 451 -34.10 -24.16 -2.24
N SER A 452 -33.47 -25.25 -2.68
CA SER A 452 -34.14 -26.31 -3.43
C SER A 452 -35.27 -26.96 -2.62
N ILE A 453 -35.04 -27.25 -1.34
CA ILE A 453 -36.06 -27.81 -0.43
C ILE A 453 -37.22 -26.82 -0.23
N THR A 454 -36.93 -25.54 -0.02
CA THR A 454 -37.98 -24.51 0.15
C THR A 454 -38.77 -24.30 -1.14
N ALA A 455 -38.12 -24.28 -2.30
CA ALA A 455 -38.78 -24.23 -3.61
C ALA A 455 -39.68 -25.45 -3.85
N THR A 456 -39.21 -26.64 -3.47
CA THR A 456 -40.01 -27.89 -3.57
C THR A 456 -41.24 -27.84 -2.64
N ARG A 457 -41.08 -27.35 -1.40
CA ARG A 457 -42.20 -27.14 -0.48
C ARG A 457 -43.21 -26.11 -1.00
N GLN A 458 -42.74 -25.00 -1.57
CA GLN A 458 -43.62 -24.01 -2.20
C GLN A 458 -44.36 -24.60 -3.40
N GLY A 459 -43.67 -25.36 -4.27
CA GLY A 459 -44.29 -26.08 -5.38
C GLY A 459 -45.38 -27.04 -4.92
N ASN A 460 -45.14 -27.78 -3.84
CA ASN A 460 -46.14 -28.66 -3.23
C ASN A 460 -47.33 -27.89 -2.67
N ASN A 461 -47.10 -26.76 -1.98
CA ASN A 461 -48.17 -25.91 -1.46
C ASN A 461 -49.01 -25.30 -2.60
N ILE A 462 -48.38 -24.87 -3.69
CA ILE A 462 -49.07 -24.37 -4.90
C ILE A 462 -49.90 -25.49 -5.53
N ARG A 463 -49.36 -26.71 -5.61
CA ARG A 463 -50.08 -27.87 -6.14
C ARG A 463 -51.28 -28.24 -5.28
N LEU A 464 -51.14 -28.20 -3.95
CA LEU A 464 -52.23 -28.46 -3.01
C LEU A 464 -53.30 -27.38 -3.09
N LEU A 465 -52.91 -26.09 -3.15
CA LEU A 465 -53.82 -24.97 -3.32
C LEU A 465 -54.55 -25.06 -4.66
N THR A 466 -53.85 -25.42 -5.74
CA THR A 466 -54.45 -25.67 -7.06
C THR A 466 -55.46 -26.81 -7.00
N TYR A 467 -55.13 -27.93 -6.33
CA TYR A 467 -56.04 -29.06 -6.17
C TYR A 467 -57.30 -28.68 -5.37
N ILE A 468 -57.14 -27.99 -4.23
CA ILE A 468 -58.25 -27.45 -3.44
C ILE A 468 -59.07 -26.47 -4.28
N THR A 469 -58.44 -25.60 -5.07
CA THR A 469 -59.15 -24.65 -5.94
C THR A 469 -59.93 -25.36 -7.03
N ILE A 470 -59.38 -26.40 -7.65
CA ILE A 470 -60.08 -27.19 -8.67
C ILE A 470 -61.25 -27.99 -8.07
N VAL A 471 -61.06 -28.57 -6.88
CA VAL A 471 -62.10 -29.40 -6.22
C VAL A 471 -63.17 -28.55 -5.54
N CYS A 472 -62.79 -27.46 -4.87
CA CYS A 472 -63.72 -26.55 -4.18
C CYS A 472 -64.30 -25.46 -5.07
N CYS A 473 -63.81 -25.32 -6.31
CA CYS A 473 -64.46 -24.54 -7.36
C CYS A 473 -65.10 -25.50 -8.39
N PRO A 474 -66.20 -26.19 -8.03
CA PRO A 474 -66.99 -26.86 -9.04
C PRO A 474 -67.54 -25.79 -10.00
N PRO A 475 -67.79 -26.12 -11.28
CA PRO A 475 -68.35 -25.19 -12.28
C PRO A 475 -69.68 -24.54 -11.83
N ASN A 476 -70.31 -25.04 -10.76
CA ASN A 476 -71.49 -24.46 -10.15
C ASN A 476 -71.30 -23.03 -9.62
N LYS A 477 -70.10 -22.57 -9.19
CA LYS A 477 -69.96 -21.16 -8.77
C LYS A 477 -69.92 -20.18 -9.96
N ILE A 478 -69.34 -20.57 -11.08
CA ILE A 478 -69.37 -19.77 -12.31
C ILE A 478 -70.77 -19.81 -12.94
N ILE A 479 -71.50 -20.93 -12.84
CA ILE A 479 -72.88 -21.04 -13.32
C ILE A 479 -73.88 -20.26 -12.43
N THR A 480 -73.62 -20.13 -11.12
CA THR A 480 -74.51 -19.34 -10.24
C THR A 480 -74.31 -17.83 -10.41
N GLU A 481 -73.07 -17.38 -10.62
CA GLU A 481 -72.77 -15.97 -10.98
C GLU A 481 -73.24 -15.60 -12.39
N LEU A 482 -73.14 -16.52 -13.37
CA LEU A 482 -73.71 -16.30 -14.72
C LEU A 482 -75.25 -16.32 -14.74
N ARG A 483 -75.91 -17.02 -13.81
CA ARG A 483 -77.38 -16.93 -13.66
C ARG A 483 -77.82 -15.65 -12.95
N LEU A 484 -77.06 -15.15 -11.98
CA LEU A 484 -77.36 -13.86 -11.33
C LEU A 484 -77.18 -12.66 -12.28
N PHE A 485 -76.37 -12.78 -13.34
CA PHE A 485 -76.23 -11.74 -14.37
C PHE A 485 -77.29 -11.79 -15.48
N GLN A 486 -78.11 -12.85 -15.59
CA GLN A 486 -79.15 -12.96 -16.62
C GLN A 486 -80.56 -12.54 -16.16
N ASP A 487 -80.78 -12.32 -14.86
CA ASP A 487 -82.10 -11.95 -14.31
C ASP A 487 -82.38 -10.42 -14.30
N LEU A 488 -81.57 -9.61 -14.97
CA LEU A 488 -81.79 -8.16 -15.16
C LEU A 488 -81.89 -7.78 -16.65
N SER A 489 -82.70 -8.51 -17.42
CA SER A 489 -83.14 -8.07 -18.76
C SER A 489 -84.42 -8.80 -19.20
N THR A 490 -85.54 -8.32 -18.67
CA THR A 490 -86.91 -8.29 -19.24
C THR A 490 -87.26 -9.05 -20.54
N CYS A 491 -88.40 -9.75 -20.42
CA CYS A 491 -89.53 -9.84 -21.35
C CYS A 491 -89.41 -10.70 -22.63
N ASP A 492 -90.20 -11.79 -22.67
CA ASP A 492 -91.46 -11.92 -23.46
C ASP A 492 -91.66 -13.30 -24.11
N SER A 493 -92.94 -13.71 -24.15
CA SER A 493 -93.57 -14.75 -24.97
C SER A 493 -93.53 -16.25 -24.60
N ARG A 494 -94.67 -16.87 -24.92
CA ARG A 494 -95.22 -18.21 -24.68
C ARG A 494 -94.54 -19.36 -25.45
N ASP A 495 -94.84 -20.57 -24.94
CA ASP A 495 -94.87 -21.89 -25.59
C ASP A 495 -93.58 -22.73 -25.68
N GLY A 496 -93.66 -23.98 -25.18
CA GLY A 496 -92.79 -25.11 -25.57
C GLY A 496 -92.13 -25.92 -24.44
N LEU A 497 -92.69 -27.08 -24.10
CA LEU A 497 -91.99 -28.24 -23.50
C LEU A 497 -91.29 -29.07 -24.62
N PRO A 498 -90.45 -30.08 -24.32
CA PRO A 498 -89.17 -30.16 -23.59
C PRO A 498 -88.05 -30.75 -24.51
N ILE A 499 -86.85 -31.10 -23.99
CA ILE A 499 -85.91 -32.21 -24.41
C ILE A 499 -84.42 -31.80 -24.30
N LEU A 500 -83.65 -32.56 -23.49
CA LEU A 500 -82.24 -33.05 -23.62
C LEU A 500 -81.61 -33.21 -22.22
N ARG A 501 -81.76 -34.35 -21.53
CA ARG A 501 -80.93 -35.58 -21.56
C ARG A 501 -79.41 -35.40 -21.44
N LEU A 502 -78.88 -36.05 -20.39
CA LEU A 502 -77.56 -36.67 -20.19
C LEU A 502 -76.31 -35.79 -20.23
N SER A 503 -75.60 -35.72 -19.09
CA SER A 503 -74.40 -36.56 -18.87
C SER A 503 -73.82 -36.33 -17.46
N SER A 504 -74.23 -37.19 -16.53
CA SER A 504 -73.43 -37.54 -15.35
C SER A 504 -72.51 -38.69 -15.72
N ALA A 505 -71.29 -38.67 -15.19
CA ALA A 505 -70.23 -39.69 -15.26
C ALA A 505 -69.26 -39.58 -16.44
N ILE A 506 -68.06 -39.08 -16.16
CA ILE A 506 -66.75 -39.76 -16.32
C ILE A 506 -65.69 -38.78 -15.78
N LEU A 507 -65.09 -39.10 -14.63
CA LEU A 507 -63.73 -38.76 -14.18
C LEU A 507 -63.64 -38.83 -12.64
N ALA A 508 -63.79 -40.04 -12.12
CA ALA A 508 -63.19 -40.44 -10.85
C ALA A 508 -62.46 -41.76 -11.14
N GLY A 509 -61.18 -41.65 -11.50
CA GLY A 509 -60.28 -42.78 -11.70
C GLY A 509 -59.06 -42.60 -10.81
N ILE A 510 -59.09 -43.25 -9.64
CA ILE A 510 -57.96 -43.60 -8.76
C ILE A 510 -58.43 -44.86 -8.00
N PRO A 511 -57.59 -45.87 -7.66
CA PRO A 511 -56.25 -46.30 -8.14
C PRO A 511 -56.18 -47.82 -8.46
N GLU A 512 -55.03 -48.32 -8.96
CA GLU A 512 -54.33 -49.53 -8.46
C GLU A 512 -53.04 -49.80 -9.26
N HIS A 513 -51.89 -49.35 -8.75
CA HIS A 513 -50.70 -50.14 -8.37
C HIS A 513 -49.52 -49.25 -7.96
#